data_AF-A0A446ZHX6-F1
#
_entry.id   AF-A0A446ZHX6-F1
#
_cell.length_a   1.000
_cell.length_b   1.000
_cell.length_c   1.000
_cell.angle_alpha   90.00
_cell.angle_beta   90.00
_cell.angle_gamma   90.00
#
_symmetry.space_group_name_H-M   'P 1'
#
loop_
_entity.id
_entity.type
_entity.pdbx_description
1 polymer ?
#
loop_
_entity_poly.entity_id
_entity_poly.type
_entity_poly.pdbx_seq_one_letter_code
_entity_poly.pdbx_strand_id
1 'polypeptide(L)' 'MKSTMLKILTASLLCFSGVTFTHAADMSKAETQKQVRACAKKQQGEWVSYSHNGVTFNGTCQPNENGKLQFKAPAP' A
#
# COMPACT_ATOMS: atom_id res chain seq x y z
N MET A 1 47.07 33.94 -16.54
CA MET A 1 46.33 32.67 -16.74
C MET A 1 45.74 32.26 -15.41
N LYS A 2 44.41 32.15 -15.36
CA LYS A 2 43.57 31.99 -14.18
C LYS A 2 43.04 30.55 -14.21
N SER A 3 43.55 29.69 -13.33
CA SER A 3 43.13 28.28 -13.24
C SER A 3 42.68 27.97 -11.82
N THR A 4 41.36 28.13 -11.63
CA THR A 4 40.46 27.17 -10.99
C THR A 4 41.08 26.17 -10.01
N MET A 5 40.90 26.44 -8.71
CA MET A 5 40.98 25.43 -7.65
C MET A 5 39.69 25.51 -6.84
N LEU A 6 38.65 24.88 -7.40
CA LEU A 6 37.36 24.61 -6.79
C LEU A 6 37.59 23.74 -5.55
N LYS A 7 37.67 24.39 -4.38
CA LYS A 7 37.87 23.74 -3.10
C LYS A 7 36.52 23.61 -2.39
N ILE A 8 36.25 22.38 -1.92
CA ILE A 8 35.31 21.99 -0.85
C ILE A 8 33.86 21.85 -1.35
N LEU A 9 33.48 20.75 -2.02
CA LEU A 9 32.99 19.50 -1.41
C LEU A 9 31.97 19.73 -0.29
N THR A 10 30.75 20.02 -0.72
CA THR A 10 29.51 20.07 0.08
C THR A 10 29.16 18.66 0.57
N ALA A 11 29.75 18.23 1.68
CA ALA A 11 29.40 16.97 2.35
C ALA A 11 28.25 17.20 3.34
N SER A 12 27.04 17.42 2.82
CA SER A 12 25.82 17.40 3.62
C SER A 12 25.21 16.00 3.53
N LEU A 13 25.78 15.04 4.26
CA LEU A 13 25.18 13.72 4.44
C LEU A 13 24.16 13.78 5.59
N LEU A 14 23.01 14.38 5.32
CA LEU A 14 21.80 14.21 6.12
C LEU A 14 20.89 13.24 5.36
N CYS A 15 21.18 11.94 5.45
CA CYS A 15 20.21 10.93 5.05
C CYS A 15 19.26 10.70 6.22
N PHE A 16 18.13 11.38 6.07
CA PHE A 16 16.93 11.29 6.87
C PHE A 16 16.51 9.85 7.15
N SER A 17 16.12 9.66 8.41
CA SER A 17 14.92 8.93 8.86
C SER A 17 14.76 7.49 8.38
N GLY A 18 14.91 6.59 9.34
CA GLY A 18 14.59 5.18 9.22
C GLY A 18 13.16 4.94 8.70
N VAL A 19 13.06 3.97 7.81
CA VAL A 19 11.81 3.32 7.45
C VAL A 19 11.80 1.95 8.08
N THR A 20 11.32 1.87 9.32
CA THR A 20 10.88 0.60 9.88
C THR A 20 9.59 0.22 9.17
N PHE A 21 9.70 -0.60 8.13
CA PHE A 21 8.57 -1.26 7.49
C PHE A 21 8.08 -2.40 8.39
N THR A 22 7.42 -2.07 9.50
CA THR A 22 6.64 -3.04 10.27
C THR A 22 5.26 -3.18 9.63
N HIS A 23 5.17 -3.95 8.55
CA HIS A 23 3.87 -4.36 7.98
C HIS A 23 3.30 -5.50 8.83
N ALA A 24 2.86 -5.18 10.03
CA ALA A 24 2.09 -6.08 10.86
C ALA A 24 0.73 -5.43 11.15
N ALA A 25 -0.25 -5.84 10.36
CA ALA A 25 -1.67 -5.90 10.70
C ALA A 25 -2.40 -4.66 11.25
N ASP A 26 -1.97 -3.43 10.94
CA ASP A 26 -2.87 -2.27 11.02
C ASP A 26 -3.35 -1.92 9.61
N MET A 27 -4.40 -2.62 9.16
CA MET A 27 -5.18 -2.18 8.02
C MET A 27 -5.82 -0.84 8.38
N SER A 28 -5.19 0.25 7.94
CA SER A 28 -5.76 1.58 8.10
C SER A 28 -7.22 1.57 7.64
N LYS A 29 -8.10 2.25 8.37
CA LYS A 29 -9.54 2.37 8.04
C LYS A 29 -9.79 2.77 6.57
N ALA A 30 -8.86 3.51 5.96
CA ALA A 30 -8.89 3.86 4.55
C ALA A 30 -8.73 2.64 3.62
N GLU A 31 -7.85 1.71 3.97
CA GLU A 31 -7.61 0.47 3.22
C GLU A 31 -8.79 -0.49 3.32
N THR A 32 -9.33 -0.67 4.52
CA THR A 32 -10.55 -1.45 4.73
C THR A 32 -11.71 -0.88 3.90
N GLN A 33 -11.85 0.45 3.83
CA GLN A 33 -12.86 1.06 2.97
C GLN A 33 -12.62 0.83 1.47
N LYS A 34 -11.37 0.87 1.00
CA LYS A 34 -11.05 0.54 -0.41
C LYS A 34 -11.43 -0.90 -0.73
N GLN A 35 -11.13 -1.84 0.17
CA GLN A 35 -11.49 -3.25 0.00
C GLN A 35 -13.00 -3.49 0.00
N VAL A 36 -13.74 -2.79 0.87
CA VAL A 36 -15.21 -2.84 0.86
C VAL A 36 -15.78 -2.23 -0.42
N ARG A 37 -15.18 -1.14 -0.93
CA ARG A 37 -15.59 -0.52 -2.20
C ARG A 37 -15.30 -1.41 -3.41
N ALA A 38 -14.18 -2.14 -3.41
CA ALA A 38 -13.88 -3.13 -4.45
C ALA A 38 -14.97 -4.22 -4.53
N CYS A 39 -15.62 -4.52 -3.40
CA CYS A 39 -16.73 -5.46 -3.29
C CYS A 39 -18.12 -4.80 -3.31
N ALA A 40 -18.21 -3.49 -3.54
CA ALA A 40 -19.50 -2.82 -3.60
C ALA A 40 -20.30 -3.35 -4.80
N LYS A 41 -21.56 -3.73 -4.56
CA LYS A 41 -22.47 -4.32 -5.56
C LYS A 41 -22.00 -5.68 -6.11
N LYS A 42 -21.04 -6.34 -5.47
CA LYS A 42 -20.62 -7.70 -5.80
C LYS A 42 -21.35 -8.71 -4.94
N GLN A 43 -21.32 -9.97 -5.36
CA GLN A 43 -21.86 -11.08 -4.57
C GLN A 43 -20.78 -11.71 -3.69
N GLN A 44 -21.20 -12.39 -2.62
CA GLN A 44 -20.28 -13.18 -1.81
C GLN A 44 -19.61 -14.25 -2.67
N GLY A 45 -18.29 -14.37 -2.56
CA GLY A 45 -17.47 -15.29 -3.36
C GLY A 45 -17.12 -14.79 -4.75
N GLU A 46 -17.64 -13.64 -5.19
CA GLU A 46 -17.35 -13.10 -6.51
C GLU A 46 -15.85 -12.76 -6.64
N TRP A 47 -15.27 -13.14 -7.78
CA TRP A 47 -13.88 -12.86 -8.09
C TRP A 47 -13.70 -11.39 -8.43
N VAL A 48 -12.78 -10.73 -7.73
CA VAL A 48 -12.52 -9.30 -7.88
C VAL A 48 -11.02 -9.03 -7.95
N SER A 49 -10.69 -7.96 -8.66
CA SER A 49 -9.35 -7.41 -8.72
C SER A 49 -9.42 -5.91 -8.45
N TYR A 50 -8.50 -5.39 -7.64
CA TYR A 50 -8.38 -3.95 -7.42
C TYR A 50 -6.92 -3.55 -7.26
N SER A 51 -6.61 -2.31 -7.63
CA SER A 51 -5.26 -1.77 -7.52
C SER A 51 -5.16 -0.81 -6.33
N HIS A 52 -4.10 -0.96 -5.55
CA HIS A 52 -3.75 -0.08 -4.44
C HIS A 52 -2.23 0.14 -4.42
N ASN A 53 -1.80 1.41 -4.36
CA ASN A 53 -0.40 1.82 -4.44
C ASN A 53 0.38 1.20 -5.60
N GLY A 54 -0.25 1.09 -6.78
CA GLY A 54 0.38 0.51 -7.98
C GLY A 54 0.47 -1.02 -7.99
N VAL A 55 0.01 -1.69 -6.94
CA VAL A 55 -0.07 -3.16 -6.85
C VAL A 55 -1.51 -3.60 -7.11
N THR A 56 -1.69 -4.64 -7.93
CA THR A 56 -3.01 -5.23 -8.19
C THR A 56 -3.20 -6.48 -7.36
N PHE A 57 -4.30 -6.53 -6.61
CA PHE A 57 -4.66 -7.63 -5.72
C PHE A 57 -5.85 -8.39 -6.29
N ASN A 58 -5.72 -9.71 -6.39
CA ASN A 58 -6.78 -10.61 -6.87
C ASN A 58 -7.31 -11.47 -5.72
N GLY A 59 -8.62 -11.71 -5.70
CA GLY A 59 -9.24 -12.51 -4.65
C GLY A 59 -10.76 -12.50 -4.74
N THR A 60 -11.41 -12.73 -3.60
CA THR A 60 -12.87 -12.82 -3.51
C THR A 60 -13.47 -11.82 -2.56
N CYS A 61 -14.74 -11.49 -2.76
CA CYS A 61 -15.52 -10.74 -1.80
C CYS A 61 -16.08 -11.67 -0.71
N GLN A 62 -15.65 -11.48 0.53
CA GLN A 62 -16.09 -12.27 1.68
C GLN A 62 -16.74 -11.36 2.73
N PRO A 63 -17.70 -11.86 3.52
CA PRO A 63 -18.30 -11.08 4.61
C PRO A 63 -17.24 -10.76 5.67
N ASN A 64 -17.24 -9.52 6.13
CA ASN A 64 -16.46 -9.07 7.29
C ASN A 64 -17.32 -9.01 8.57
N GLU A 65 -16.70 -8.64 9.69
CA GLU A 65 -17.35 -8.55 11.00
C GLU A 65 -18.51 -7.55 11.05
N ASN A 66 -18.57 -6.60 10.11
CA ASN A 66 -19.63 -5.61 10.00
C ASN A 66 -20.76 -6.05 9.04
N GLY A 67 -20.74 -7.30 8.56
CA GLY A 67 -21.73 -7.83 7.62
C GLY A 67 -21.64 -7.25 6.21
N LYS A 68 -20.56 -6.53 5.88
CA LYS A 68 -20.30 -6.03 4.52
C LYS A 68 -19.35 -6.97 3.80
N LEU A 69 -19.46 -7.01 2.47
CA LEU A 69 -18.46 -7.68 1.65
C LEU A 69 -17.17 -6.87 1.60
N GLN A 70 -16.06 -7.55 1.81
CA GLN A 70 -14.71 -7.01 1.79
C GLN A 70 -13.83 -7.96 0.99
N PHE A 71 -12.87 -7.40 0.25
CA PHE A 71 -11.87 -8.19 -0.45
C PHE A 71 -11.09 -9.09 0.52
N LYS A 72 -10.92 -10.36 0.14
CA LYS A 72 -10.05 -11.32 0.82
C LYS A 72 -9.20 -12.04 -0.24
N ALA A 73 -7.88 -12.03 -0.02
CA ALA A 73 -6.96 -12.78 -0.86
C ALA A 73 -7.25 -14.29 -0.75
N PRO A 74 -7.04 -15.08 -1.82
CA PRO A 74 -7.16 -16.53 -1.75
C PRO A 74 -6.11 -17.08 -0.80
N ALA A 75 -6.43 -18.19 -0.11
CA ALA A 75 -5.43 -18.93 0.64
C ALA A 75 -4.35 -19.45 -0.33
N PRO A 76 -3.06 -19.46 0.07
CA PRO A 76 -1.98 -20.05 -0.72
C PRO A 76 -2.16 -21.56 -0.92
#